data_AF-A0A6G1RYJ4-F1
#
_entry.id   AF-A0A6G1RYJ4-F1
#
_cell.length_a   1.000
_cell.length_b   1.000
_cell.length_c   1.000
_cell.angle_alpha   90.00
_cell.angle_beta   90.00
_cell.angle_gamma   90.00
#
_symmetry.space_group_name_H-M   'P 1'
#
loop_
_entity.id
_entity.type
_entity.pdbx_description
1 polymer ?
#
loop_
_entity_poly.entity_id
_entity_poly.type
_entity_poly.pdbx_seq_one_letter_code
_entity_poly.pdbx_strand_id
1 'polypeptide(L)'
;SHPFERYDAEYKKLFMFERVHHGEELHMPITVIWGVIPADNGDPLNPKSKGKLQLDSSFNIASPASQVWILRFCQKLRNQTFYYQTEEQDFTSCFIETFKQWMENQDCDEPSLYPCCSHWSFPYKQEVFELCIKRAIMELERSTG
;
A
#
# COMPACT_ATOMS: atom_id res chain seq x y z
N SER A 1 -19.59 -31.12 -27.29
CA SER A 1 -19.05 -29.76 -27.32
C SER A 1 -20.12 -28.81 -26.81
N HIS A 2 -20.01 -28.38 -25.54
CA HIS A 2 -21.00 -27.51 -24.92
C HIS A 2 -20.78 -26.05 -25.36
N PRO A 3 -21.83 -25.27 -25.69
CA PRO A 3 -21.68 -23.91 -26.19
C PRO A 3 -20.87 -22.98 -25.29
N PHE A 4 -20.95 -23.16 -23.97
CA PHE A 4 -20.19 -22.35 -23.01
C PHE A 4 -18.67 -22.58 -23.10
N GLU A 5 -18.23 -23.84 -23.19
CA GLU A 5 -16.80 -24.16 -23.36
C GLU A 5 -16.27 -23.65 -24.71
N ARG A 6 -17.12 -23.68 -25.73
CA ARG A 6 -16.79 -23.19 -27.07
C ARG A 6 -16.64 -21.67 -27.10
N TYR A 7 -17.44 -20.94 -26.32
CA TYR A 7 -17.30 -19.49 -26.18
C TYR A 7 -15.92 -19.10 -25.68
N ASP A 8 -15.48 -19.70 -24.57
CA ASP A 8 -14.18 -19.41 -23.97
C ASP A 8 -13.01 -19.81 -24.87
N ALA A 9 -13.11 -20.95 -25.55
CA ALA A 9 -12.03 -21.48 -26.39
C ALA A 9 -11.92 -20.79 -27.76
N GLU A 10 -13.04 -20.51 -28.44
CA GLU A 10 -13.05 -20.08 -29.84
C GLU A 10 -13.46 -18.61 -30.03
N TYR A 11 -14.45 -18.12 -29.26
CA TYR A 11 -15.13 -16.87 -29.59
C TYR A 11 -14.65 -15.67 -28.76
N LYS A 12 -14.26 -15.90 -27.50
CA LYS A 12 -13.89 -14.84 -26.54
C LYS A 12 -12.85 -13.85 -27.10
N LYS A 13 -11.84 -14.36 -27.81
CA LYS A 13 -10.74 -13.54 -28.37
C LYS A 13 -11.15 -12.71 -29.59
N LEU A 14 -12.29 -13.00 -30.20
CA LEU A 14 -12.77 -12.31 -31.41
C LEU A 14 -13.46 -10.98 -31.10
N PHE A 15 -13.92 -10.80 -29.85
CA PHE A 15 -14.70 -9.65 -29.46
C PHE A 15 -13.87 -8.63 -28.67
N MET A 16 -13.88 -7.36 -29.10
CA MET A 16 -13.07 -6.32 -28.46
C MET A 16 -13.47 -6.02 -27.01
N PHE A 17 -14.75 -6.20 -26.64
CA PHE A 17 -15.21 -5.96 -25.27
C PHE A 17 -14.60 -6.95 -24.26
N GLU A 18 -14.28 -8.18 -24.68
CA GLU A 18 -13.59 -9.16 -23.85
C GLU A 18 -12.14 -8.75 -23.56
N ARG A 19 -11.49 -8.07 -24.50
CA ARG A 19 -10.10 -7.61 -24.37
C ARG A 19 -9.96 -6.45 -23.37
N VAL A 20 -10.95 -5.56 -23.33
CA VAL A 20 -11.02 -4.44 -22.39
C VAL A 20 -11.39 -4.92 -20.97
N HIS A 21 -12.34 -5.85 -20.84
CA HIS A 21 -12.76 -6.36 -19.52
C HIS A 21 -11.76 -7.34 -18.88
N HIS A 22 -10.95 -8.05 -19.67
CA HIS A 22 -9.97 -9.01 -19.16
C HIS A 22 -8.53 -8.50 -19.15
N GLY A 23 -8.32 -7.19 -19.35
CA GLY A 23 -7.09 -6.55 -18.93
C GLY A 23 -5.86 -6.88 -19.75
N GLU A 24 -5.98 -6.98 -21.08
CA GLU A 24 -4.79 -7.09 -21.95
C GLU A 24 -3.79 -5.93 -21.79
N GLU A 25 -4.20 -4.83 -21.16
CA GLU A 25 -3.36 -3.65 -20.83
C GLU A 25 -3.19 -3.43 -19.31
N LEU A 26 -3.65 -4.35 -18.46
CA LEU A 26 -3.49 -4.21 -17.00
C LEU A 26 -2.11 -4.70 -16.55
N HIS A 27 -1.40 -3.84 -15.83
CA HIS A 27 -0.17 -4.21 -15.13
C HIS A 27 -0.48 -5.14 -13.96
N MET A 28 0.44 -6.06 -13.65
CA MET A 28 0.31 -6.93 -12.48
C MET A 28 0.45 -6.09 -11.20
N PRO A 29 -0.59 -6.00 -10.35
CA PRO A 29 -0.47 -5.28 -9.09
C PRO A 29 0.36 -6.11 -8.10
N ILE A 30 1.48 -5.55 -7.65
CA ILE A 30 2.32 -6.15 -6.61
C ILE A 30 2.08 -5.39 -5.30
N THR A 31 1.48 -6.07 -4.32
CA THR A 31 1.23 -5.50 -2.99
C THR A 31 2.06 -6.25 -1.95
N VAL A 32 2.90 -5.52 -1.22
CA VAL A 32 3.71 -6.07 -0.12
C VAL A 32 3.06 -5.67 1.20
N ILE A 33 2.79 -6.65 2.07
CA ILE A 33 2.06 -6.47 3.32
C ILE A 33 2.93 -6.98 4.47
N TRP A 34 2.93 -6.25 5.59
CA TRP A 34 3.59 -6.62 6.84
C TRP A 34 2.62 -6.52 8.02
N GLY A 35 3.01 -7.05 9.18
CA GLY A 35 2.21 -7.02 10.41
C GLY A 35 1.24 -8.18 10.57
N VAL A 36 1.23 -9.13 9.63
CA VAL A 36 0.42 -10.35 9.67
C VAL A 36 1.27 -11.57 9.35
N ILE A 37 0.92 -12.71 9.95
CA ILE A 37 1.60 -13.98 9.71
C ILE A 37 0.92 -14.67 8.50
N PRO A 38 1.67 -15.01 7.43
CA PRO A 38 1.12 -15.64 6.24
C PRO A 38 0.93 -17.15 6.45
N ALA A 39 0.08 -17.53 7.41
CA ALA A 39 -0.23 -18.92 7.72
C ALA A 39 -1.71 -19.22 7.45
N ASP A 40 -1.96 -20.26 6.64
CA ASP A 40 -3.31 -20.83 6.51
C ASP A 40 -3.55 -21.83 7.65
N ASN A 41 -4.45 -21.47 8.55
CA ASN A 41 -4.91 -22.31 9.66
C ASN A 41 -6.37 -22.78 9.44
N GLY A 42 -6.84 -22.78 8.19
CA GLY A 42 -8.09 -23.40 7.76
C GLY A 42 -7.98 -24.92 7.60
N ASP A 43 -9.08 -25.52 7.13
CA ASP A 43 -9.12 -26.95 6.79
C ASP A 43 -8.82 -27.10 5.28
N PRO A 44 -7.69 -27.72 4.89
CA PRO A 44 -7.31 -27.87 3.49
C PRO A 44 -8.31 -28.67 2.66
N LEU A 45 -9.14 -29.52 3.28
CA LEU A 45 -10.13 -30.34 2.58
C LEU A 45 -11.50 -29.65 2.45
N ASN A 46 -11.70 -28.52 3.13
CA ASN A 46 -12.93 -27.76 3.08
C ASN A 46 -12.70 -26.38 2.44
N PRO A 47 -13.14 -26.16 1.18
CA PRO A 47 -12.89 -24.89 0.50
C PRO A 47 -13.58 -23.68 1.16
N LYS A 48 -14.56 -23.90 2.07
CA LYS A 48 -15.22 -22.84 2.86
C LYS A 48 -14.45 -22.49 4.13
N SER A 49 -13.48 -23.30 4.54
CA SER A 49 -12.63 -23.04 5.70
C SER A 49 -11.42 -22.23 5.30
N LYS A 50 -11.40 -20.93 5.63
CA LYS A 50 -10.35 -19.97 5.23
C LYS A 50 -9.36 -19.60 6.35
N GLY A 51 -9.53 -20.18 7.54
CA GLY A 51 -8.72 -19.84 8.70
C GLY A 51 -9.08 -18.49 9.34
N LYS A 52 -8.15 -17.95 10.13
CA LYS A 52 -8.23 -16.66 10.84
C LYS A 52 -6.89 -15.93 10.75
N LEU A 53 -6.98 -14.62 10.52
CA LEU A 53 -5.82 -13.72 10.49
C LEU A 53 -5.08 -13.73 11.84
N GLN A 54 -3.76 -13.81 11.78
CA GLN A 54 -2.89 -13.70 12.94
C GLN A 54 -1.97 -12.48 12.77
N LEU A 55 -1.97 -11.60 13.76
CA LEU A 55 -1.11 -10.41 13.77
C LEU A 55 0.30 -10.81 14.26
N ASP A 56 1.32 -10.20 13.65
CA ASP A 56 2.70 -10.34 14.12
C ASP A 56 2.98 -9.31 15.21
N SER A 57 3.07 -9.75 16.47
CA SER A 57 3.34 -8.88 17.61
C SER A 57 4.77 -8.30 17.63
N SER A 58 5.69 -8.86 16.85
CA SER A 58 7.07 -8.36 16.74
C SER A 58 7.20 -7.18 15.77
N PHE A 59 6.17 -6.95 14.95
CA PHE A 59 6.18 -5.91 13.94
C PHE A 59 5.97 -4.52 14.56
N ASN A 60 6.96 -3.63 14.39
CA ASN A 60 6.87 -2.23 14.80
C ASN A 60 7.31 -1.30 13.66
N ILE A 61 6.32 -0.68 13.01
CA ILE A 61 6.51 0.28 11.92
C ILE A 61 7.06 1.63 12.39
N ALA A 62 6.73 2.02 13.62
CA ALA A 62 6.96 3.36 14.15
C ALA A 62 8.39 3.54 14.68
N SER A 63 9.16 2.46 14.82
CA SER A 63 10.55 2.56 15.24
C SER A 63 11.39 3.39 14.25
N PRO A 64 12.32 4.24 14.70
CA PRO A 64 13.18 5.02 13.81
C PRO A 64 13.96 4.17 12.80
N ALA A 65 14.39 2.97 13.21
CA ALA A 65 15.10 2.03 12.33
C ALA A 65 14.19 1.52 11.20
N SER A 66 12.93 1.18 11.52
CA SER A 66 11.92 0.74 10.55
C SER A 66 11.60 1.85 9.54
N GLN A 67 11.43 3.09 10.00
CA GLN A 67 11.16 4.24 9.14
C GLN A 67 12.28 4.42 8.08
N VAL A 68 13.54 4.39 8.51
CA VAL A 68 14.70 4.50 7.59
C VAL A 68 14.76 3.32 6.63
N TRP A 69 14.46 2.10 7.10
CA TRP A 69 14.46 0.90 6.26
C TRP A 69 13.40 1.00 5.16
N ILE A 70 12.18 1.43 5.47
CA ILE A 70 11.08 1.54 4.49
C ILE A 70 11.37 2.62 3.45
N LEU A 71 11.90 3.76 3.87
CA LEU A 71 12.30 4.81 2.93
C LEU A 71 13.31 4.28 1.92
N ARG A 72 14.33 3.54 2.39
CA ARG A 72 15.33 2.90 1.52
C ARG A 72 14.71 1.79 0.66
N PHE A 73 13.76 1.03 1.19
CA PHE A 73 13.05 0.01 0.44
C PHE A 73 12.30 0.61 -0.77
N CYS A 74 11.55 1.70 -0.57
CA CYS A 74 10.87 2.40 -1.66
C CYS A 74 11.85 2.91 -2.72
N GLN A 75 12.93 3.57 -2.30
CA GLN A 75 13.95 4.09 -3.21
C GLN A 75 14.62 2.96 -4.03
N LYS A 76 14.92 1.83 -3.38
CA LYS A 76 15.48 0.65 -4.06
C LYS A 76 14.50 0.02 -5.05
N LEU A 77 13.22 -0.03 -4.71
CA LEU A 77 12.16 -0.58 -5.55
C LEU A 77 11.97 0.27 -6.82
N ARG A 78 11.94 1.60 -6.67
CA ARG A 78 11.89 2.53 -7.82
C ARG A 78 13.09 2.41 -8.76
N ASN A 79 14.24 2.00 -8.23
CA ASN A 79 15.45 1.77 -9.02
C ASN A 79 15.50 0.37 -9.67
N GLN A 80 14.47 -0.47 -9.55
CA GLN A 80 14.40 -1.75 -10.25
C GLN A 80 13.84 -1.61 -11.66
N THR A 81 14.34 -2.42 -12.59
CA THR A 81 13.95 -2.36 -14.02
C THR A 81 12.52 -2.79 -14.30
N PHE A 82 11.89 -3.53 -13.37
CA PHE A 82 10.51 -3.99 -13.51
C PHE A 82 9.50 -3.02 -12.88
N TYR A 83 9.96 -1.95 -12.23
CA TYR A 83 9.08 -0.97 -11.61
C TYR A 83 8.40 -0.14 -12.71
N TYR A 84 7.07 -0.22 -12.77
CA TYR A 84 6.25 0.59 -13.65
C TYR A 84 5.59 1.71 -12.83
N GLN A 85 5.91 2.97 -13.16
CA GLN A 85 5.29 4.12 -12.52
C GLN A 85 4.04 4.53 -13.29
N THR A 86 2.88 4.48 -12.64
CA THR A 86 1.64 5.09 -13.12
C THR A 86 1.68 6.61 -12.93
N GLU A 87 0.97 7.38 -13.77
CA GLU A 87 0.91 8.84 -13.67
C GLU A 87 0.23 9.30 -12.36
N GLU A 88 -0.66 8.48 -11.81
CA GLU A 88 -1.30 8.70 -10.51
C GLU A 88 -0.39 8.17 -9.39
N GLN A 89 0.20 9.10 -8.63
CA GLN A 89 0.94 8.79 -7.41
C GLN A 89 -0.03 8.61 -6.24
N ASP A 90 -0.51 7.38 -6.05
CA ASP A 90 -1.29 7.05 -4.85
C ASP A 90 -0.42 7.17 -3.58
N PHE A 91 -0.98 7.79 -2.54
CA PHE A 91 -0.37 7.87 -1.19
C PHE A 91 0.11 6.51 -0.68
N THR A 92 -0.54 5.44 -1.11
CA THR A 92 -0.27 4.04 -0.71
C THR A 92 0.99 3.45 -1.33
N SER A 93 1.53 4.02 -2.43
CA SER A 93 2.70 3.47 -3.14
C SER A 93 3.99 3.56 -2.31
N CYS A 94 4.19 4.66 -1.60
CA CYS A 94 5.26 4.79 -0.60
C CYS A 94 4.88 5.84 0.46
N PHE A 95 4.00 5.44 1.37
CA PHE A 95 3.42 6.34 2.37
C PHE A 95 4.46 7.10 3.20
N ILE A 96 5.65 6.51 3.45
CA ILE A 96 6.68 7.13 4.29
C ILE A 96 7.29 8.39 3.63
N GLU A 97 7.36 8.43 2.31
CA GLU A 97 7.86 9.60 1.58
C GLU A 97 6.84 10.72 1.61
N THR A 98 5.59 10.41 1.32
CA THR A 98 4.50 11.40 1.37
C THR A 98 4.28 11.90 2.79
N PHE A 99 4.38 11.02 3.79
CA PHE A 99 4.30 11.41 5.20
C PHE A 99 5.45 12.32 5.61
N LYS A 100 6.68 12.01 5.19
CA LYS A 100 7.85 12.89 5.42
C LYS A 100 7.65 14.27 4.79
N GLN A 101 7.21 14.33 3.54
CA GLN A 101 6.90 15.59 2.86
C GLN A 101 5.78 16.36 3.57
N TRP A 102 4.72 15.68 4.00
CA TRP A 102 3.62 16.28 4.76
C TRP A 102 4.13 16.91 6.06
N MET A 103 4.91 16.18 6.86
CA MET A 103 5.53 16.71 8.09
C MET A 103 6.44 17.93 7.82
N GLU A 104 7.21 17.92 6.72
CA GLU A 104 8.10 19.01 6.33
C GLU A 104 7.36 20.27 5.85
N ASN A 105 6.15 20.11 5.31
CA ASN A 105 5.33 21.20 4.78
C ASN A 105 4.43 21.86 5.83
N GLN A 106 4.26 21.26 7.00
CA GLN A 106 3.41 21.80 8.07
C GLN A 106 4.14 22.87 8.88
N ASP A 107 3.49 24.02 9.03
CA ASP A 107 3.98 25.14 9.84
C ASP A 107 3.81 24.84 11.34
N CYS A 108 4.80 25.23 12.14
CA CYS A 108 4.83 24.99 13.58
C CYS A 108 4.21 26.13 14.40
N ASP A 109 3.86 27.25 13.76
CA ASP A 109 3.24 28.39 14.44
C ASP A 109 1.78 28.12 14.83
N GLU A 110 1.13 27.12 14.22
CA GLU A 110 -0.24 26.73 14.58
C GLU A 110 -0.23 25.72 15.76
N PRO A 111 -0.78 26.08 16.95
CA PRO A 111 -0.82 25.17 18.09
C PRO A 111 -1.62 23.90 17.82
N SER A 112 -2.56 23.97 16.86
CA SER A 112 -3.38 22.84 16.44
C SER A 112 -2.54 21.76 15.78
N LEU A 113 -1.41 22.10 15.14
CA LEU A 113 -0.57 21.19 14.35
C LEU A 113 0.54 20.53 15.17
N TYR A 114 0.91 21.10 16.32
CA TYR A 114 1.92 20.51 17.20
C TYR A 114 1.46 19.14 17.75
N PRO A 115 2.28 18.07 17.70
CA PRO A 115 3.71 18.01 17.34
C PRO A 115 4.00 17.65 15.86
N CYS A 116 3.02 17.67 14.96
CA CYS A 116 3.10 17.20 13.58
C CYS A 116 3.52 18.28 12.58
N CYS A 117 4.65 18.93 12.83
CA CYS A 117 5.17 20.00 12.00
C CYS A 117 6.66 19.82 11.70
N SER A 118 7.22 20.75 10.91
CA SER A 118 8.64 20.75 10.48
C SER A 118 9.68 20.87 11.61
N HIS A 119 9.25 20.98 12.87
CA HIS A 119 10.12 21.02 14.05
C HIS A 119 10.92 19.73 14.27
N TRP A 120 10.33 18.57 13.96
CA TRP A 120 10.99 17.28 14.14
C TRP A 120 11.65 16.84 12.83
N SER A 121 12.88 16.35 12.91
CA SER A 121 13.59 15.80 11.76
C SER A 121 13.41 14.29 11.66
N PHE A 122 13.41 13.79 10.42
CA PHE A 122 13.38 12.36 10.15
C PHE A 122 14.73 11.69 10.51
N PRO A 123 14.73 10.48 11.11
CA PRO A 123 13.58 9.67 11.50
C PRO A 123 12.91 10.15 12.80
N TYR A 124 11.59 10.09 12.83
CA TYR A 124 10.79 10.61 13.94
C TYR A 124 10.82 9.64 15.13
N LYS A 125 10.69 10.18 16.35
CA LYS A 125 10.42 9.36 17.53
C LYS A 125 9.11 8.59 17.35
N GLN A 126 9.05 7.38 17.90
CA GLN A 126 7.90 6.48 17.75
C GLN A 126 6.56 7.14 18.13
N GLU A 127 6.51 7.82 19.27
CA GLU A 127 5.30 8.51 19.75
C GLU A 127 4.80 9.60 18.79
N VAL A 128 5.74 10.39 18.24
CA VAL A 128 5.43 11.46 17.26
C VAL A 128 4.92 10.82 15.97
N PHE A 129 5.59 9.77 15.50
CA PHE A 129 5.20 9.05 14.29
C PHE A 129 3.78 8.48 14.40
N GLU A 130 3.47 7.75 15.48
CA GLU A 130 2.17 7.11 15.69
C GLU A 130 1.00 8.10 15.74
N LEU A 131 1.23 9.28 16.32
CA LEU A 131 0.23 10.33 16.37
C LEU A 131 0.06 11.00 15.00
N CYS A 132 1.17 11.43 14.41
CA CYS A 132 1.14 12.26 13.22
C CYS A 132 0.76 11.48 11.96
N ILE A 133 1.10 10.20 11.86
CA ILE A 133 0.71 9.38 10.70
C ILE A 133 -0.81 9.24 10.60
N LYS A 134 -1.50 9.06 11.74
CA LYS A 134 -2.97 8.97 11.78
C LYS A 134 -3.61 10.28 11.33
N ARG A 135 -3.07 11.40 11.77
CA ARG A 135 -3.53 12.73 11.37
C ARG A 135 -3.30 12.98 9.87
N ALA A 136 -2.10 12.69 9.38
CA ALA A 136 -1.76 12.85 7.98
C ALA A 136 -2.72 12.06 7.08
N ILE A 137 -3.02 10.80 7.44
CA ILE A 137 -3.99 9.97 6.69
C ILE A 137 -5.38 10.63 6.68
N MET A 138 -5.90 11.05 7.84
CA MET A 138 -7.22 11.71 7.92
C MET A 138 -7.30 13.00 7.09
N GLU A 139 -6.23 13.78 7.02
CA GLU A 139 -6.20 15.02 6.23
C GLU A 139 -6.04 14.77 4.74
N LEU A 140 -5.22 13.79 4.35
CA LEU A 140 -4.96 13.46 2.95
C LEU A 140 -6.17 12.80 2.30
N GLU A 141 -6.86 11.89 2.99
CA GLU A 141 -8.12 11.30 2.52
C GLU A 141 -9.19 12.37 2.25
N ARG A 142 -9.25 13.42 3.08
CA ARG A 142 -10.18 14.55 2.91
C ARG A 142 -9.85 15.42 1.69
N SER A 143 -8.59 15.47 1.28
CA SER A 143 -8.14 16.28 0.14
C SER A 143 -8.36 15.61 -1.22
N THR A 144 -8.48 14.28 -1.24
CA THR A 144 -8.71 13.45 -2.44
C THR A 144 -10.18 13.02 -2.63
N GLY A 145 -11.07 13.40 -1.70
CA GLY A 145 -12.50 13.06 -1.72
C GLY A 145 -13.41 14.18 -2.21
#